data_AF-A0A1B6MR82-F1
#
_entry.id   AF-A0A1B6MR82-F1
#
_cell.length_a   1.000
_cell.length_b   1.000
_cell.length_c   1.000
_cell.angle_alpha   90.00
_cell.angle_beta   90.00
_cell.angle_gamma   90.00
#
_symmetry.space_group_name_H-M   'P 1'
#
loop_
_entity.id
_entity.type
_entity.pdbx_description
1 polymer ?
#
loop_
_entity_poly.entity_id
_entity_poly.type
_entity_poly.pdbx_seq_one_letter_code
_entity_poly.pdbx_strand_id
1 'polypeptide(L)'
;MEESEVQSLQHISPCELYPKAQTVTQEEGLTVPFTPLCGEYVAFLGRTTTGILALSNYRLYHQIPEHNTCHNIPLGLVEQVEVRDILYVQISCKDATLCRLAFSTSEECMEWMRRLLKATSPIKNMDYLFAFALYAWAQEEGSEELLSRLSNTTTVDFFNSEVERLQFDVSKGGPWRVSLANKDYRLCGSYPQRLLVPAGIPDQQLDAASKFRSSRRVPAVVWRHRGNGAVIARCSQPEVGWLGWRSSDDEALINAILNACSPDPEKRKKLLIMDARSYTTAV
;
A
#
# COMPACT_ATOMS: atom_id res chain seq x y z
N MET A 1 -28.13 6.20 51.83
CA MET A 1 -27.52 7.05 50.80
C MET A 1 -26.45 6.21 50.14
N GLU A 2 -26.82 5.61 49.02
CA GLU A 2 -25.91 4.83 48.16
C GLU A 2 -24.90 5.79 47.53
N GLU A 3 -23.62 5.56 47.76
CA GLU A 3 -22.56 6.15 46.95
C GLU A 3 -22.26 5.20 45.80
N SER A 4 -22.55 5.71 44.61
CA SER A 4 -22.45 5.07 43.31
C SER A 4 -21.06 4.54 43.01
N GLU A 5 -20.97 3.25 42.68
CA GLU A 5 -19.82 2.63 42.04
C GLU A 5 -19.45 3.38 40.75
N VAL A 6 -18.21 3.86 40.70
CA VAL A 6 -17.63 4.53 39.55
C VAL A 6 -17.45 3.51 38.43
N GLN A 7 -18.02 3.85 37.28
CA GLN A 7 -18.09 3.05 36.05
C GLN A 7 -16.76 2.40 35.68
N SER A 8 -16.76 1.06 35.63
CA SER A 8 -15.69 0.24 35.08
C SER A 8 -15.49 0.58 33.59
N LEU A 9 -14.38 1.26 33.25
CA LEU A 9 -13.94 1.40 31.88
C LEU A 9 -13.54 0.01 31.38
N GLN A 10 -14.39 -0.64 30.60
CA GLN A 10 -14.02 -1.89 29.92
C GLN A 10 -12.89 -1.58 28.93
N HIS A 11 -11.70 -2.07 29.24
CA HIS A 11 -10.59 -2.12 28.29
C HIS A 11 -10.90 -3.19 27.25
N ILE A 12 -11.42 -2.78 26.09
CA ILE A 12 -11.60 -3.67 24.94
C ILE A 12 -10.21 -3.94 24.36
N SER A 13 -9.77 -5.21 24.37
CA SER A 13 -8.51 -5.58 23.70
C SER A 13 -8.67 -5.38 22.18
N PRO A 14 -7.66 -4.87 21.45
CA PRO A 14 -7.76 -4.69 20.00
C PRO A 14 -8.23 -5.95 19.24
N CYS A 15 -7.91 -7.15 19.73
CA CYS A 15 -8.34 -8.42 19.12
C CYS A 15 -9.87 -8.63 19.17
N GLU A 16 -10.57 -8.04 20.16
CA GLU A 16 -12.02 -8.13 20.31
C GLU A 16 -12.78 -7.39 19.19
N LEU A 17 -12.12 -6.42 18.53
CA LEU A 17 -12.65 -5.75 17.34
C LEU A 17 -12.66 -6.68 16.10
N TYR A 18 -11.90 -7.77 16.14
CA TYR A 18 -11.70 -8.70 15.03
C TYR A 18 -11.99 -10.15 15.47
N PRO A 19 -13.23 -10.48 15.85
CA PRO A 19 -13.56 -11.80 16.37
C PRO A 19 -13.35 -12.89 15.30
N LYS A 20 -12.81 -14.03 15.74
CA LYS A 20 -12.65 -15.23 14.89
C LYS A 20 -13.99 -15.94 14.76
N ALA A 21 -14.43 -16.18 13.53
CA ALA A 21 -15.65 -16.95 13.31
C ALA A 21 -15.41 -18.44 13.50
N GLN A 22 -16.47 -19.17 13.84
CA GLN A 22 -16.43 -20.62 13.91
C GLN A 22 -16.32 -21.24 12.51
N THR A 23 -15.48 -22.26 12.38
CA THR A 23 -15.33 -23.02 11.14
C THR A 23 -16.61 -23.78 10.79
N VAL A 24 -17.08 -23.62 9.56
CA VAL A 24 -18.14 -24.44 8.97
C VAL A 24 -17.51 -25.56 8.15
N THR A 25 -17.64 -26.80 8.60
CA THR A 25 -17.10 -28.00 7.93
C THR A 25 -18.19 -28.70 7.11
N GLN A 26 -17.88 -29.12 5.87
CA GLN A 26 -18.81 -29.91 5.04
C GLN A 26 -18.96 -31.36 5.54
N GLU A 27 -17.94 -31.90 6.21
CA GLU A 27 -17.90 -33.28 6.70
C GLU A 27 -17.34 -33.31 8.12
N GLU A 28 -17.81 -34.25 8.94
CA GLU A 28 -17.22 -34.51 10.26
C GLU A 28 -15.81 -35.12 10.11
N GLY A 29 -14.88 -34.69 10.95
CA GLY A 29 -13.51 -35.21 10.97
C GLY A 29 -12.52 -34.54 10.01
N LEU A 30 -12.96 -33.60 9.18
CA LEU A 30 -12.03 -32.76 8.40
C LEU A 30 -11.22 -31.84 9.32
N THR A 31 -9.91 -31.82 9.12
CA THR A 31 -8.97 -30.95 9.85
C THR A 31 -8.39 -29.88 8.95
N VAL A 32 -8.06 -28.73 9.53
CA VAL A 32 -7.42 -27.64 8.79
C VAL A 32 -5.99 -28.06 8.42
N PRO A 33 -5.61 -28.05 7.13
CA PRO A 33 -4.34 -28.62 6.67
C PRO A 33 -3.15 -27.65 6.75
N PHE A 34 -3.28 -26.57 7.53
CA PHE A 34 -2.26 -25.54 7.70
C PHE A 34 -2.40 -24.84 9.06
N THR A 35 -1.35 -24.17 9.51
CA THR A 35 -1.40 -23.32 10.70
C THR A 35 -1.91 -21.92 10.33
N PRO A 36 -3.05 -21.46 10.89
CA PRO A 36 -3.52 -20.10 10.67
C PRO A 36 -2.53 -19.06 11.22
N LEU A 37 -2.42 -17.91 10.54
CA LEU A 37 -1.72 -16.73 11.04
C LEU A 37 -2.46 -16.12 12.26
N CYS A 38 -1.80 -15.22 12.99
CA CYS A 38 -2.47 -14.45 14.05
C CYS A 38 -3.71 -13.73 13.47
N GLY A 39 -4.86 -13.90 14.09
CA GLY A 39 -6.13 -13.34 13.61
C GLY A 39 -6.73 -14.01 12.37
N GLU A 40 -6.05 -15.00 11.79
CA GLU A 40 -6.62 -15.84 10.73
C GLU A 40 -7.55 -16.89 11.34
N TYR A 41 -8.72 -17.08 10.73
CA TYR A 41 -9.63 -18.17 11.06
C TYR A 41 -10.14 -18.80 9.77
N VAL A 42 -10.35 -20.12 9.80
CA VAL A 42 -10.94 -20.85 8.68
C VAL A 42 -12.45 -20.70 8.76
N ALA A 43 -13.04 -20.01 7.79
CA ALA A 43 -14.49 -19.83 7.73
C ALA A 43 -15.18 -21.09 7.20
N PHE A 44 -14.59 -21.73 6.18
CA PHE A 44 -15.16 -22.91 5.53
C PHE A 44 -14.10 -23.96 5.26
N LEU A 45 -14.44 -25.22 5.52
CA LEU A 45 -13.61 -26.39 5.24
C LEU A 45 -14.43 -27.44 4.50
N GLY A 46 -13.83 -28.04 3.48
CA GLY A 46 -14.50 -29.03 2.64
C GLY A 46 -13.56 -29.77 1.72
N ARG A 47 -14.12 -30.38 0.68
CA ARG A 47 -13.38 -31.20 -0.27
C ARG A 47 -13.55 -30.76 -1.71
N THR A 48 -12.53 -31.05 -2.48
CA THR A 48 -12.53 -31.16 -3.93
C THR A 48 -12.31 -32.63 -4.28
N THR A 49 -12.48 -32.99 -5.54
CA THR A 49 -12.12 -34.33 -6.07
C THR A 49 -10.64 -34.70 -5.85
N THR A 50 -9.76 -33.71 -5.61
CA THR A 50 -8.30 -33.89 -5.52
C THR A 50 -7.76 -33.69 -4.10
N GLY A 51 -8.58 -33.25 -3.13
CA GLY A 51 -8.12 -33.04 -1.77
C GLY A 51 -8.95 -32.05 -0.95
N ILE A 52 -8.32 -31.46 0.07
CA ILE A 52 -8.99 -30.63 1.09
C ILE A 52 -8.94 -29.16 0.68
N LEU A 53 -10.09 -28.48 0.74
CA LEU A 53 -10.23 -27.07 0.43
C LEU A 53 -10.66 -26.31 1.69
N ALA A 54 -9.89 -25.28 2.04
CA ALA A 54 -10.10 -24.44 3.20
C ALA A 54 -10.11 -22.97 2.78
N LEU A 55 -11.14 -22.24 3.18
CA LEU A 55 -11.27 -20.81 2.95
C LEU A 55 -11.24 -20.09 4.29
N SER A 56 -10.17 -19.32 4.52
CA SER A 56 -10.03 -18.45 5.68
C SER A 56 -10.47 -17.03 5.37
N ASN A 57 -10.44 -16.16 6.38
CA ASN A 57 -10.58 -14.71 6.19
C ASN A 57 -9.38 -14.05 5.48
N TYR A 58 -8.33 -14.81 5.13
CA TYR A 58 -7.13 -14.29 4.47
C TYR A 58 -6.79 -14.98 3.15
N ARG A 59 -6.98 -16.29 3.05
CA ARG A 59 -6.54 -17.12 1.92
C ARG A 59 -7.48 -18.28 1.62
N LEU A 60 -7.43 -18.72 0.38
CA LEU A 60 -7.87 -20.03 -0.04
C LEU A 60 -6.69 -20.99 0.00
N TYR A 61 -6.86 -22.12 0.67
CA TYR A 61 -5.86 -23.17 0.77
C TYR A 61 -6.42 -24.48 0.24
N HIS A 62 -5.79 -25.02 -0.79
CA HIS A 62 -6.17 -26.30 -1.40
C HIS A 62 -5.00 -27.27 -1.24
N GLN A 63 -5.16 -28.28 -0.39
CA GLN A 63 -4.20 -29.35 -0.22
C GLN A 63 -4.53 -30.47 -1.21
N ILE A 64 -3.54 -30.93 -1.97
CA ILE A 64 -3.64 -32.05 -2.91
C ILE A 64 -2.72 -33.17 -2.40
N PRO A 65 -3.25 -34.13 -1.59
CA PRO A 65 -2.44 -35.16 -0.96
C PRO A 65 -1.72 -36.07 -1.96
N GLU A 66 -2.37 -36.40 -3.09
CA GLU A 66 -1.83 -37.30 -4.12
C GLU A 66 -0.47 -36.84 -4.67
N HIS A 67 -0.27 -35.53 -4.78
CA HIS A 67 0.97 -34.94 -5.28
C HIS A 67 1.84 -34.34 -4.18
N ASN A 68 1.42 -34.43 -2.91
CA ASN A 68 2.05 -33.73 -1.80
C ASN A 68 2.26 -32.22 -2.09
N THR A 69 1.26 -31.59 -2.74
CA THR A 69 1.29 -30.18 -3.11
C THR A 69 0.15 -29.41 -2.46
N CYS A 70 0.27 -28.09 -2.44
CA CYS A 70 -0.82 -27.21 -2.04
C CYS A 70 -0.84 -25.93 -2.87
N HIS A 71 -2.04 -25.38 -3.06
CA HIS A 71 -2.23 -24.02 -3.53
C HIS A 71 -2.61 -23.16 -2.33
N ASN A 72 -1.82 -22.11 -2.07
CA ASN A 72 -2.07 -21.14 -1.02
C ASN A 72 -2.24 -19.77 -1.67
N ILE A 73 -3.50 -19.35 -1.83
CA ILE A 73 -3.89 -18.18 -2.61
C ILE A 73 -4.49 -17.13 -1.67
N PRO A 74 -3.77 -16.04 -1.35
CA PRO A 74 -4.35 -14.92 -0.60
C PRO A 74 -5.57 -14.37 -1.32
N LEU A 75 -6.65 -14.06 -0.58
CA LEU A 75 -7.89 -13.56 -1.17
C LEU A 75 -7.68 -12.22 -1.90
N GLY A 76 -6.75 -11.39 -1.42
CA GLY A 76 -6.38 -10.14 -2.08
C GLY A 76 -5.65 -10.33 -3.42
N LEU A 77 -5.14 -11.54 -3.69
CA LEU A 77 -4.49 -11.92 -4.95
C LEU A 77 -5.52 -12.38 -6.00
N VAL A 78 -6.70 -12.84 -5.57
CA VAL A 78 -7.76 -13.26 -6.49
C VAL A 78 -8.25 -12.05 -7.29
N GLU A 79 -8.23 -12.18 -8.61
CA GLU A 79 -8.76 -11.19 -9.55
C GLU A 79 -10.17 -11.57 -9.98
N GLN A 80 -10.38 -12.86 -10.27
CA GLN A 80 -11.64 -13.35 -10.81
C GLN A 80 -11.94 -14.77 -10.38
N VAL A 81 -13.22 -15.06 -10.14
CA VAL A 81 -13.75 -16.41 -9.87
C VAL A 81 -14.88 -16.68 -10.86
N GLU A 82 -14.75 -17.75 -11.64
CA GLU A 82 -15.72 -18.14 -12.66
C GLU A 82 -16.01 -19.64 -12.60
N VAL A 83 -17.22 -20.03 -12.99
CA VAL A 83 -17.55 -21.43 -13.30
C VAL A 83 -17.45 -21.59 -14.82
N ARG A 84 -16.48 -22.38 -15.28
CA ARG A 84 -16.25 -22.65 -16.72
C ARG A 84 -16.94 -23.93 -17.18
N ASP A 85 -17.16 -24.86 -16.25
CA ASP A 85 -17.82 -26.16 -16.43
C ASP A 85 -18.61 -26.44 -15.14
N ILE A 86 -19.71 -27.19 -15.22
CA ILE A 86 -20.64 -27.45 -14.11
C ILE A 86 -19.98 -28.04 -12.85
N LEU A 87 -18.78 -28.61 -12.96
CA LEU A 87 -18.01 -29.19 -11.85
C LEU A 87 -16.70 -28.44 -11.55
N TYR A 88 -16.41 -27.33 -12.24
CA TYR A 88 -15.12 -26.63 -12.12
C TYR A 88 -15.27 -25.15 -11.81
N VAL A 89 -14.65 -24.74 -10.70
CA VAL A 89 -14.38 -23.33 -10.41
C VAL A 89 -12.98 -22.98 -10.86
N GLN A 90 -12.86 -21.93 -11.66
CA GLN A 90 -11.60 -21.37 -12.09
C GLN A 90 -11.34 -20.05 -11.34
N ILE A 91 -10.13 -19.92 -10.79
CA ILE A 91 -9.66 -18.74 -10.05
C ILE A 91 -8.48 -18.16 -10.80
N SER A 92 -8.66 -16.95 -11.31
CA SER A 92 -7.60 -16.14 -11.93
C SER A 92 -7.03 -15.19 -10.90
N CYS A 93 -5.70 -15.10 -10.83
CA CYS A 93 -4.98 -14.30 -9.87
C CYS A 93 -4.23 -13.13 -10.55
N LYS A 94 -3.99 -12.05 -9.80
CA LYS A 94 -3.31 -10.83 -10.29
C LYS A 94 -1.85 -11.05 -10.69
N ASP A 95 -1.26 -12.17 -10.29
CA ASP A 95 0.07 -12.62 -10.70
C ASP A 95 0.04 -13.48 -11.98
N ALA A 96 -1.07 -13.45 -12.72
CA ALA A 96 -1.33 -14.23 -13.92
C ALA A 96 -1.33 -15.76 -13.70
N THR A 97 -1.44 -16.21 -12.45
CA THR A 97 -1.65 -17.64 -12.15
C THR A 97 -3.12 -18.03 -12.25
N LEU A 98 -3.34 -19.30 -12.59
CA LEU A 98 -4.67 -19.89 -12.73
C LEU A 98 -4.78 -21.14 -11.86
N CYS A 99 -5.78 -21.17 -10.99
CA CYS A 99 -6.11 -22.34 -10.19
C CYS A 99 -7.47 -22.90 -10.63
N ARG A 100 -7.59 -24.23 -10.75
CA ARG A 100 -8.85 -24.90 -11.08
C ARG A 100 -9.20 -25.88 -9.98
N LEU A 101 -10.39 -25.74 -9.44
CA LEU A 101 -10.96 -26.60 -8.40
C LEU A 101 -12.04 -27.47 -9.02
N ALA A 102 -11.92 -28.77 -8.87
CA ALA A 102 -12.85 -29.75 -9.41
C ALA A 102 -13.69 -30.35 -8.27
N PHE A 103 -15.01 -30.35 -8.43
CA PHE A 103 -15.97 -30.82 -7.43
C PHE A 103 -16.70 -32.09 -7.89
N SER A 104 -17.23 -32.86 -6.94
CA SER A 104 -17.93 -34.11 -7.25
C SER A 104 -19.35 -33.86 -7.75
N THR A 105 -19.96 -32.75 -7.33
CA THR A 105 -21.31 -32.35 -7.73
C THR A 105 -21.39 -30.89 -8.15
N SER A 106 -22.38 -30.55 -8.97
CA SER A 106 -22.63 -29.16 -9.37
C SER A 106 -23.10 -28.30 -8.20
N GLU A 107 -23.75 -28.90 -7.20
CA GLU A 107 -24.17 -28.21 -5.98
C GLU A 107 -22.97 -27.73 -5.16
N GLU A 108 -21.98 -28.60 -4.93
CA GLU A 108 -20.72 -28.24 -4.27
C GLU A 108 -19.97 -27.14 -5.03
N CYS A 109 -19.89 -27.27 -6.36
CA CYS A 109 -19.24 -26.30 -7.23
C CYS A 109 -19.87 -24.91 -7.08
N MET A 110 -21.21 -24.83 -7.15
CA MET A 110 -21.94 -23.57 -7.03
C MET A 110 -21.85 -22.97 -5.62
N GLU A 111 -21.89 -23.80 -4.58
CA GLU A 111 -21.76 -23.34 -3.20
C GLU A 111 -20.35 -22.77 -2.92
N TRP A 112 -19.29 -23.45 -3.38
CA TRP A 112 -17.93 -22.94 -3.27
C TRP A 112 -17.70 -21.67 -4.11
N MET A 113 -18.26 -21.60 -5.31
CA MET A 113 -18.27 -20.37 -6.11
C MET A 113 -18.89 -19.21 -5.33
N ARG A 114 -20.08 -19.41 -4.72
CA ARG A 114 -20.76 -18.38 -3.93
C ARG A 114 -19.93 -17.92 -2.73
N ARG A 115 -19.28 -18.86 -2.02
CA ARG A 115 -18.38 -18.56 -0.89
C ARG A 115 -17.17 -17.73 -1.33
N LEU A 116 -16.53 -18.14 -2.43
CA LEU A 116 -15.38 -17.44 -2.99
C LEU A 116 -15.76 -16.03 -3.44
N LEU A 117 -16.84 -15.86 -4.21
CA LEU A 117 -17.32 -14.55 -4.64
C LEU A 117 -17.63 -13.61 -3.47
N LYS A 118 -18.17 -14.15 -2.37
CA LYS A 118 -18.39 -13.37 -1.14
C LYS A 118 -17.06 -12.96 -0.50
N ALA A 119 -16.13 -13.90 -0.36
CA ALA A 119 -14.84 -13.68 0.28
C ALA A 119 -13.90 -12.76 -0.50
N THR A 120 -14.02 -12.74 -1.84
CA THR A 120 -13.22 -11.90 -2.73
C THR A 120 -13.97 -10.65 -3.21
N SER A 121 -15.11 -10.33 -2.57
CA SER A 121 -15.86 -9.13 -2.91
C SER A 121 -15.04 -7.86 -2.59
N PRO A 122 -15.21 -6.77 -3.35
CA PRO A 122 -14.49 -5.53 -3.11
C PRO A 122 -14.69 -5.03 -1.67
N ILE A 123 -13.58 -4.81 -0.97
CA ILE A 123 -13.57 -4.34 0.41
C ILE A 123 -14.06 -2.88 0.42
N LYS A 124 -15.18 -2.62 1.12
CA LYS A 124 -15.80 -1.29 1.20
C LYS A 124 -15.23 -0.40 2.31
N ASN A 125 -14.70 -1.01 3.38
CA ASN A 125 -14.05 -0.32 4.48
C ASN A 125 -12.68 -0.97 4.73
N MET A 126 -11.65 -0.14 4.86
CA MET A 126 -10.28 -0.58 5.12
C MET A 126 -10.17 -1.40 6.40
N ASP A 127 -10.99 -1.14 7.42
CA ASP A 127 -10.98 -1.90 8.68
C ASP A 127 -11.16 -3.41 8.46
N TYR A 128 -11.80 -3.83 7.37
CA TYR A 128 -11.96 -5.25 7.03
C TYR A 128 -10.74 -5.89 6.35
N LEU A 129 -9.66 -5.13 6.12
CA LEU A 129 -8.41 -5.70 5.62
C LEU A 129 -7.80 -6.60 6.69
N PHE A 130 -7.38 -7.80 6.27
CA PHE A 130 -6.74 -8.77 7.16
C PHE A 130 -5.54 -8.21 7.92
N ALA A 131 -4.84 -7.20 7.37
CA ALA A 131 -3.72 -6.54 8.03
C ALA A 131 -4.07 -6.00 9.44
N PHE A 132 -5.29 -5.49 9.64
CA PHE A 132 -5.72 -4.99 10.95
C PHE A 132 -5.98 -6.12 11.94
N ALA A 133 -6.67 -7.18 11.51
CA ALA A 133 -6.86 -8.37 12.32
C ALA A 133 -5.53 -9.02 12.70
N LEU A 134 -4.59 -9.12 11.75
CA LEU A 134 -3.23 -9.61 11.98
C LEU A 134 -2.53 -8.79 13.05
N TYR A 135 -2.54 -7.45 12.93
CA TYR A 135 -1.88 -6.58 13.90
C TYR A 135 -2.50 -6.69 15.30
N ALA A 136 -3.83 -6.70 15.38
CA ALA A 136 -4.56 -6.80 16.64
C ALA A 136 -4.29 -8.12 17.36
N TRP A 137 -4.36 -9.23 16.64
CA TRP A 137 -4.12 -10.56 17.21
C TRP A 137 -2.64 -10.88 17.43
N ALA A 138 -1.72 -10.26 16.69
CA ALA A 138 -0.30 -10.45 16.93
C ALA A 138 0.14 -10.00 18.33
N GLN A 139 -0.56 -9.05 18.95
CA GLN A 139 -0.28 -8.64 20.34
C GLN A 139 -0.59 -9.73 21.37
N GLU A 140 -1.54 -10.62 21.07
CA GLU A 140 -2.01 -11.68 21.97
C GLU A 140 -1.41 -13.05 21.62
N GLU A 141 -1.29 -13.36 20.32
CA GLU A 141 -0.88 -14.66 19.79
C GLU A 141 0.48 -14.64 19.08
N GLY A 142 1.05 -13.45 18.85
CA GLY A 142 2.24 -13.29 18.01
C GLY A 142 3.52 -13.72 18.70
N SER A 143 4.44 -14.26 17.92
CA SER A 143 5.81 -14.49 18.39
C SER A 143 6.56 -13.16 18.58
N GLU A 144 7.61 -13.19 19.40
CA GLU A 144 8.50 -12.03 19.58
C GLU A 144 9.09 -11.53 18.25
N GLU A 145 9.40 -12.45 17.33
CA GLU A 145 9.87 -12.12 15.98
C GLU A 145 8.81 -11.34 15.18
N LEU A 146 7.55 -11.78 15.20
CA LEU A 146 6.46 -11.11 14.51
C LEU A 146 6.23 -9.71 15.10
N LEU A 147 6.20 -9.60 16.42
CA LEU A 147 6.05 -8.32 17.12
C LEU A 147 7.20 -7.37 16.81
N SER A 148 8.44 -7.85 16.73
CA SER A 148 9.59 -7.05 16.29
C SER A 148 9.40 -6.51 14.87
N ARG A 149 8.94 -7.36 13.94
CA ARG A 149 8.70 -6.94 12.55
C ARG A 149 7.56 -5.92 12.42
N LEU A 150 6.52 -6.02 13.24
CA LEU A 150 5.40 -5.07 13.25
C LEU A 150 5.77 -3.74 13.93
N SER A 151 6.60 -3.78 14.97
CA SER A 151 7.04 -2.61 15.74
C SER A 151 8.15 -1.79 15.09
N ASN A 152 8.91 -2.35 14.14
CA ASN A 152 9.98 -1.66 13.39
C ASN A 152 9.51 -0.50 12.49
N THR A 153 8.26 -0.06 12.59
CA THR A 153 7.68 1.01 11.77
C THR A 153 7.96 2.42 12.29
N THR A 154 8.50 2.61 13.49
CA THR A 154 8.51 3.93 14.17
C THR A 154 9.87 4.51 14.58
N THR A 155 11.02 3.88 14.30
CA THR A 155 12.31 4.37 14.86
C THR A 155 13.34 4.86 13.86
N VAL A 156 13.27 4.53 12.57
CA VAL A 156 14.24 5.01 11.58
C VAL A 156 13.68 6.22 10.85
N ASP A 157 14.34 7.36 11.02
CA ASP A 157 14.06 8.56 10.21
C ASP A 157 14.59 8.38 8.78
N PHE A 158 13.93 7.52 8.01
CA PHE A 158 14.31 7.17 6.64
C PHE A 158 14.51 8.40 5.75
N PHE A 159 13.71 9.44 5.96
CA PHE A 159 13.84 10.66 5.16
C PHE A 159 15.19 11.33 5.40
N ASN A 160 15.57 11.55 6.67
CA ASN A 160 16.85 12.19 6.98
C ASN A 160 18.03 11.28 6.64
N SER A 161 17.91 9.97 6.83
CA SER A 161 18.91 9.00 6.37
C SER A 161 19.12 9.07 4.85
N GLU A 162 18.05 9.21 4.06
CA GLU A 162 18.16 9.36 2.61
C GLU A 162 18.74 10.71 2.18
N VAL A 163 18.41 11.79 2.88
CA VAL A 163 19.02 13.12 2.67
C VAL A 163 20.53 13.06 2.87
N GLU A 164 21.00 12.41 3.95
CA GLU A 164 22.41 12.20 4.24
C GLU A 164 23.08 11.27 3.21
N ARG A 165 22.47 10.13 2.92
CA ARG A 165 22.99 9.14 1.96
C ARG A 165 23.19 9.72 0.57
N LEU A 166 22.29 10.61 0.13
CA LEU A 166 22.35 11.31 -1.16
C LEU A 166 23.19 12.61 -1.12
N GLN A 167 23.75 12.95 0.04
CA GLN A 167 24.62 14.11 0.25
C GLN A 167 23.95 15.42 -0.16
N PHE A 168 22.69 15.61 0.26
CA PHE A 168 22.05 16.92 0.17
C PHE A 168 22.54 17.81 1.31
N ASP A 169 23.13 18.95 0.96
CA ASP A 169 23.52 19.96 1.94
C ASP A 169 22.29 20.77 2.37
N VAL A 170 21.77 20.41 3.53
CA VAL A 170 20.65 21.07 4.23
C VAL A 170 21.11 21.94 5.40
N SER A 171 22.43 22.19 5.51
CA SER A 171 23.00 23.03 6.56
C SER A 171 22.57 24.49 6.38
N LYS A 172 22.76 25.31 7.42
CA LYS A 172 22.42 26.73 7.36
C LYS A 172 23.27 27.43 6.28
N GLY A 173 22.62 27.96 5.24
CA GLY A 173 23.29 28.57 4.08
C GLY A 173 23.55 27.60 2.93
N GLY A 174 23.20 26.32 3.10
CA GLY A 174 23.23 25.32 2.04
C GLY A 174 22.14 25.53 0.98
N PRO A 175 22.24 24.85 -0.18
CA PRO A 175 21.32 25.03 -1.31
C PRO A 175 19.97 24.34 -1.13
N TRP A 176 19.82 23.43 -0.16
CA TRP A 176 18.60 22.66 0.08
C TRP A 176 18.04 22.92 1.49
N ARG A 177 16.74 22.68 1.65
CA ARG A 177 16.09 22.64 2.95
C ARG A 177 15.00 21.57 2.98
N VAL A 178 14.71 21.07 4.17
CA VAL A 178 13.56 20.22 4.42
C VAL A 178 12.36 21.11 4.74
N SER A 179 11.35 21.09 3.88
CA SER A 179 10.07 21.77 4.10
C SER A 179 9.11 20.88 4.88
N LEU A 180 8.41 21.50 5.83
CA LEU A 180 7.29 20.92 6.58
C LEU A 180 5.93 21.42 6.07
N ALA A 181 5.88 22.09 4.91
CA ALA A 181 4.65 22.60 4.32
C ALA A 181 3.59 21.51 4.11
N ASN A 182 4.02 20.26 3.91
CA ASN A 182 3.13 19.12 3.70
C ASN A 182 2.98 18.21 4.94
N LYS A 183 3.39 18.65 6.15
CA LYS A 183 3.38 17.80 7.34
C LYS A 183 2.01 17.16 7.65
N ASP A 184 0.94 17.91 7.36
CA ASP A 184 -0.45 17.51 7.56
C ASP A 184 -1.15 17.16 6.23
N TYR A 185 -0.37 16.87 5.17
CA TYR A 185 -0.87 16.51 3.83
C TYR A 185 -1.75 17.57 3.14
N ARG A 186 -1.73 18.83 3.63
CA ARG A 186 -2.57 19.94 3.11
C ARG A 186 -2.07 20.53 1.79
N LEU A 187 -0.75 20.54 1.57
CA LEU A 187 -0.16 21.03 0.32
C LEU A 187 -0.48 20.05 -0.82
N CYS A 188 -0.20 18.75 -0.60
CA CYS A 188 -0.51 17.67 -1.52
C CYS A 188 -0.79 16.37 -0.75
N GLY A 189 -2.04 15.91 -0.80
CA GLY A 189 -2.53 14.73 -0.08
C GLY A 189 -1.86 13.40 -0.44
N SER A 190 -1.08 13.40 -1.52
CA SER A 190 -0.46 12.19 -2.09
C SER A 190 1.06 12.27 -2.18
N TYR A 191 1.65 13.27 -1.52
CA TYR A 191 3.09 13.43 -1.28
C TYR A 191 3.43 13.12 0.18
N PRO A 192 4.70 12.81 0.49
CA PRO A 192 5.13 12.60 1.87
C PRO A 192 5.03 13.89 2.70
N GLN A 193 5.08 13.73 4.04
CA GLN A 193 4.98 14.84 4.99
C GLN A 193 6.12 15.86 4.86
N ARG A 194 7.32 15.38 4.53
CA ARG A 194 8.53 16.18 4.35
C ARG A 194 8.90 16.25 2.88
N LEU A 195 9.26 17.44 2.42
CA LEU A 195 9.69 17.67 1.05
C LEU A 195 11.07 18.30 1.05
N LEU A 196 11.98 17.76 0.25
CA LEU A 196 13.27 18.39 0.00
C LEU A 196 13.13 19.41 -1.13
N VAL A 197 13.41 20.68 -0.81
CA VAL A 197 13.22 21.82 -1.74
C VAL A 197 14.44 22.74 -1.70
N PRO A 198 14.65 23.59 -2.72
CA PRO A 198 15.72 24.58 -2.68
C PRO A 198 15.56 25.54 -1.49
N ALA A 199 16.66 25.89 -0.84
CA ALA A 199 16.65 26.74 0.36
C ALA A 199 16.03 28.12 0.13
N GLY A 200 16.19 28.67 -1.08
CA GLY A 200 15.66 29.99 -1.47
C GLY A 200 14.15 30.03 -1.78
N ILE A 201 13.46 28.89 -1.83
CA ILE A 201 12.01 28.85 -2.06
C ILE A 201 11.31 28.78 -0.69
N PRO A 202 10.54 29.79 -0.25
CA PRO A 202 9.75 29.71 0.98
C PRO A 202 8.48 28.86 0.80
N ASP A 203 7.91 28.38 1.91
CA ASP A 203 6.72 27.50 1.88
C ASP A 203 5.49 28.18 1.24
N GLN A 204 5.35 29.51 1.37
CA GLN A 204 4.29 30.26 0.69
C GLN A 204 4.42 30.21 -0.83
N GLN A 205 5.64 30.31 -1.35
CA GLN A 205 5.89 30.21 -2.79
C GLN A 205 5.71 28.77 -3.27
N LEU A 206 6.08 27.78 -2.45
CA LEU A 206 5.81 26.37 -2.73
C LEU A 206 4.30 26.09 -2.82
N ASP A 207 3.48 26.67 -1.94
CA ASP A 207 2.01 26.59 -2.01
C ASP A 207 1.47 27.24 -3.29
N ALA A 208 1.97 28.42 -3.66
CA ALA A 208 1.58 29.08 -4.91
C ALA A 208 1.91 28.24 -6.15
N ALA A 209 3.13 27.69 -6.24
CA ALA A 209 3.53 26.79 -7.33
C ALA A 209 2.66 25.52 -7.39
N SER A 210 2.25 24.99 -6.22
CA SER A 210 1.42 23.79 -6.16
C SER A 210 0.07 23.93 -6.86
N LYS A 211 -0.51 25.14 -6.87
CA LYS A 211 -1.80 25.42 -7.50
C LYS A 211 -1.76 25.28 -9.02
N PHE A 212 -0.57 25.37 -9.63
CA PHE A 212 -0.38 25.20 -11.07
C PHE A 212 -0.06 23.76 -11.48
N ARG A 213 -0.02 22.82 -10.54
CA ARG A 213 0.32 21.41 -10.79
C ARG A 213 -0.87 20.51 -10.54
N SER A 214 -1.09 19.55 -11.41
CA SER A 214 -2.20 18.62 -11.26
C SER A 214 -2.12 17.85 -9.94
N SER A 215 -3.22 17.76 -9.20
CA SER A 215 -3.25 17.23 -7.82
C SER A 215 -2.23 17.86 -6.86
N ARG A 216 -1.74 19.07 -7.17
CA ARG A 216 -0.73 19.83 -6.43
C ARG A 216 0.63 19.14 -6.24
N ARG A 217 0.96 18.19 -7.11
CA ARG A 217 2.24 17.46 -7.08
C ARG A 217 3.37 18.31 -7.69
N VAL A 218 3.87 19.26 -6.89
CA VAL A 218 5.02 20.13 -7.24
C VAL A 218 6.28 19.33 -7.61
N PRO A 219 7.22 19.94 -8.37
CA PRO A 219 8.58 19.40 -8.53
C PRO A 219 9.24 19.09 -7.17
N ALA A 220 9.28 17.81 -6.82
CA ALA A 220 9.90 17.31 -5.60
C ALA A 220 11.15 16.51 -5.97
N VAL A 221 12.27 16.86 -5.33
CA VAL A 221 13.55 16.19 -5.55
C VAL A 221 13.54 14.82 -4.88
N VAL A 222 13.94 13.80 -5.65
CA VAL A 222 13.92 12.40 -5.19
C VAL A 222 15.29 11.73 -5.25
N TRP A 223 16.25 12.30 -5.98
CA TRP A 223 17.57 11.73 -6.10
C TRP A 223 18.62 12.78 -6.49
N ARG A 224 19.85 12.59 -6.05
CA ARG A 224 21.02 13.41 -6.40
C ARG A 224 22.22 12.55 -6.74
N HIS A 225 22.90 12.88 -7.83
CA HIS A 225 24.16 12.28 -8.22
C HIS A 225 25.29 12.85 -7.36
N ARG A 226 25.91 11.99 -6.53
CA ARG A 226 26.91 12.40 -5.54
C ARG A 226 28.15 13.09 -6.13
N GLY A 227 28.59 12.68 -7.31
CA GLY A 227 29.82 13.20 -7.93
C GLY A 227 29.68 14.53 -8.68
N ASN A 228 28.49 14.86 -9.19
CA ASN A 228 28.30 16.03 -10.07
C ASN A 228 27.12 16.93 -9.64
N GLY A 229 26.36 16.52 -8.61
CA GLY A 229 25.25 17.27 -8.04
C GLY A 229 23.94 17.22 -8.81
N ALA A 230 23.91 16.59 -10.00
CA ALA A 230 22.70 16.52 -10.82
C ALA A 230 21.53 15.89 -10.04
N VAL A 231 20.33 16.44 -10.20
CA VAL A 231 19.15 16.02 -9.46
C VAL A 231 18.08 15.46 -10.40
N ILE A 232 17.37 14.45 -9.91
CA ILE A 232 16.10 14.00 -10.48
C ILE A 232 14.97 14.54 -9.58
N ALA A 233 14.04 15.27 -10.20
CA ALA A 233 12.80 15.71 -9.58
C ALA A 233 11.60 15.08 -10.29
N ARG A 234 10.54 14.80 -9.54
CA ARG A 234 9.26 14.31 -10.08
C ARG A 234 8.13 15.29 -9.76
N CYS A 235 7.17 15.39 -10.66
CA CYS A 235 5.98 16.23 -10.52
C CYS A 235 4.83 15.68 -11.37
N SER A 236 3.64 16.25 -11.20
CA SER A 236 2.57 16.11 -12.17
C SER A 236 2.69 17.13 -13.31
N GLN A 237 1.87 16.96 -14.34
CA GLN A 237 1.75 17.92 -15.42
C GLN A 237 1.37 19.33 -14.90
N PRO A 238 1.86 20.40 -15.55
CA PRO A 238 1.39 21.75 -15.29
C PRO A 238 -0.02 21.97 -15.85
N GLU A 239 -0.84 22.76 -15.16
CA GLU A 239 -2.20 23.12 -15.53
C GLU A 239 -2.20 24.32 -16.51
N VAL A 240 -1.48 24.17 -17.63
CA VAL A 240 -1.35 25.21 -18.68
C VAL A 240 -2.70 25.52 -19.34
N GLY A 241 -3.56 24.52 -19.46
CA GLY A 241 -4.83 24.60 -20.18
C GLY A 241 -4.69 25.05 -21.64
N TRP A 242 -5.85 25.25 -22.28
CA TRP A 242 -5.93 25.68 -23.69
C TRP A 242 -5.38 27.08 -23.95
N LEU A 243 -5.39 27.94 -22.92
CA LEU A 243 -4.97 29.34 -23.02
C LEU A 243 -3.45 29.53 -22.82
N GLY A 244 -2.70 28.46 -22.58
CA GLY A 244 -1.25 28.53 -22.38
C GLY A 244 -0.86 29.29 -21.12
N TRP A 245 -1.61 29.11 -20.02
CA TRP A 245 -1.31 29.71 -18.73
C TRP A 245 0.09 29.34 -18.26
N ARG A 246 0.70 30.27 -17.51
CA ARG A 246 2.03 30.14 -16.93
C ARG A 246 1.97 30.50 -15.45
N SER A 247 2.89 29.95 -14.66
CA SER A 247 3.04 30.28 -13.24
C SER A 247 4.47 30.72 -12.97
N SER A 248 4.63 31.99 -12.57
CA SER A 248 5.93 32.52 -12.15
C SER A 248 6.50 31.76 -10.96
N ASP A 249 5.64 31.29 -10.05
CA ASP A 249 6.06 30.52 -8.87
C ASP A 249 6.54 29.11 -9.24
N ASP A 250 5.86 28.44 -10.18
CA ASP A 250 6.31 27.15 -10.71
C ASP A 250 7.64 27.29 -11.47
N GLU A 251 7.75 28.29 -12.34
CA GLU A 251 8.98 28.59 -13.07
C GLU A 251 10.13 28.93 -12.13
N ALA A 252 9.87 29.72 -11.08
CA ALA A 252 10.85 30.05 -10.05
C ALA A 252 11.30 28.82 -9.26
N LEU A 253 10.38 27.91 -8.91
CA LEU A 253 10.71 26.66 -8.24
C LEU A 253 11.59 25.76 -9.11
N ILE A 254 11.26 25.58 -10.39
CA ILE A 254 12.09 24.80 -11.34
C ILE A 254 13.48 25.41 -11.47
N ASN A 255 13.56 26.73 -11.64
CA ASN A 255 14.83 27.44 -11.74
C ASN A 255 15.67 27.32 -10.46
N ALA A 256 15.04 27.40 -9.29
CA ALA A 256 15.72 27.22 -8.02
C ALA A 256 16.26 25.80 -7.85
N ILE A 257 15.53 24.77 -8.30
CA ILE A 257 16.02 23.39 -8.34
C ILE A 257 17.25 23.29 -9.24
N LEU A 258 17.18 23.82 -10.47
CA LEU A 258 18.31 23.82 -11.40
C LEU A 258 19.53 24.50 -10.77
N ASN A 259 19.33 25.63 -10.11
CA ASN A 259 20.41 26.38 -9.46
C ASN A 259 21.04 25.62 -8.28
N ALA A 260 20.25 24.84 -7.55
CA ALA A 260 20.72 24.01 -6.43
C ALA A 260 21.51 22.74 -6.85
N CYS A 261 21.46 22.33 -8.14
CA CYS A 261 22.07 21.09 -8.66
C CYS A 261 23.60 21.11 -8.81
N SER A 262 24.29 22.24 -8.61
CA SER A 262 25.76 22.27 -8.70
C SER A 262 26.31 23.44 -7.90
N PRO A 263 27.33 23.22 -7.05
CA PRO A 263 28.03 24.27 -6.33
C PRO A 263 28.93 25.11 -7.25
N ASP A 264 29.25 24.60 -8.44
CA ASP A 264 30.03 25.31 -9.45
C ASP A 264 29.10 26.24 -10.25
N PRO A 265 29.19 27.57 -10.06
CA PRO A 265 28.34 28.54 -10.75
C PRO A 265 28.74 28.72 -12.23
N GLU A 266 29.97 28.38 -12.61
CA GLU A 266 30.51 28.55 -13.96
C GLU A 266 30.09 27.42 -14.91
N LYS A 267 29.65 26.28 -14.35
CA LYS A 267 29.12 25.17 -15.16
C LYS A 267 27.72 25.49 -15.69
N ARG A 268 27.61 25.49 -17.03
CA ARG A 268 26.31 25.55 -17.70
C ARG A 268 25.42 24.40 -17.25
N LYS A 269 24.34 24.75 -16.56
CA LYS A 269 23.32 23.80 -16.10
C LYS A 269 22.32 23.55 -17.23
N LYS A 270 21.94 22.28 -17.43
CA LYS A 270 20.93 21.88 -18.41
C LYS A 270 19.70 21.39 -17.65
N LEU A 271 18.55 21.95 -17.98
CA LEU A 271 17.25 21.44 -17.55
C LEU A 271 16.71 20.52 -18.63
N LEU A 272 16.35 19.29 -18.25
CA LEU A 272 15.66 18.35 -19.12
C LEU A 272 14.34 17.96 -18.46
N ILE A 273 13.23 18.25 -19.14
CA ILE A 273 11.89 17.85 -18.74
C ILE A 273 11.52 16.63 -19.57
N MET A 274 11.34 15.49 -18.92
CA MET A 274 10.90 14.24 -19.55
C MET A 274 9.44 14.01 -19.22
N ASP A 275 8.54 14.28 -20.17
CA ASP A 275 7.14 13.84 -20.06
C ASP A 275 7.07 12.36 -20.45
N ALA A 276 6.55 11.52 -19.56
CA ALA A 276 6.46 10.08 -19.79
C ALA A 276 5.33 9.70 -20.77
N ARG A 277 4.45 10.64 -21.12
CA ARG A 277 3.36 10.43 -22.06
C ARG A 277 3.85 10.47 -23.51
N SER A 278 3.07 9.86 -24.40
CA SER A 278 3.23 10.12 -25.83
C SER A 278 2.88 11.57 -26.16
N TYR A 279 3.42 12.07 -27.26
CA TYR A 279 3.11 13.43 -27.74
C TYR A 279 1.60 13.67 -27.87
N THR A 280 0.85 12.71 -28.43
CA THR A 280 -0.59 12.82 -28.63
C THR A 280 -1.41 12.88 -27.35
N THR A 281 -0.90 12.35 -26.24
CA THR A 281 -1.57 12.41 -24.93
C THR A 281 -1.13 13.64 -24.11
N ALA A 282 -0.06 14.32 -24.54
CA ALA A 282 0.46 15.52 -23.90
C ALA A 282 -0.08 16.82 -24.48
N VAL A 283 -0.47 16.82 -25.77
CA VAL A 283 -1.06 17.96 -26.50
C VAL A 283 -2.56 18.04 -26.28
#